data_AF-A0A3D2R809-F1
#
_entry.id   AF-A0A3D2R809-F1
#
_cell.length_a   1.000
_cell.length_b   1.000
_cell.length_c   1.000
_cell.angle_alpha   90.00
_cell.angle_beta   90.00
_cell.angle_gamma   90.00
#
_symmetry.space_group_name_H-M   'P 1'
#
loop_
_entity.id
_entity.type
_entity.pdbx_description
1 polymer ?
#
loop_
_entity_poly.entity_id
_entity_poly.type
_entity_poly.pdbx_seq_one_letter_code
_entity_poly.pdbx_strand_id
1 'polypeptide(L)'
;GVIEDPAYPETYQSGPEIQVLDNAKHPDAFVGEGTHTAGALYDMIAPSADFTNPAGSWNHCVLRVDHRINKGLVLMNGNQIVEFPLYGPEWADMVAQSKFADWPVFGKSPKGHIGLQDHGDQVAYRNVKVKHLID
;
A
#
# COMPACT_ATOMS: atom_id res chain seq x y z
N GLY A 1 3.98 7.95 -5.70
CA GLY A 1 2.53 8.24 -5.73
C GLY A 1 1.99 7.92 -7.11
N VAL A 2 0.67 7.84 -7.27
CA VAL A 2 0.04 7.53 -8.55
C VAL A 2 0.26 8.67 -9.54
N ILE A 3 0.67 8.35 -10.76
CA ILE A 3 0.83 9.27 -11.88
C ILE A 3 -0.34 9.08 -12.84
N GLU A 4 -1.01 10.16 -13.24
CA GLU A 4 -2.03 10.13 -14.30
C GLU A 4 -1.35 10.26 -15.66
N ASP A 5 -1.17 9.14 -16.35
CA ASP A 5 -0.60 9.08 -17.70
C ASP A 5 -1.37 8.03 -18.53
N PRO A 6 -1.85 8.34 -19.75
CA PRO A 6 -2.52 7.36 -20.61
C PRO A 6 -1.72 6.08 -20.89
N ALA A 7 -0.39 6.10 -20.77
CA ALA A 7 0.46 4.91 -20.89
C ALA A 7 0.38 3.98 -19.67
N TYR A 8 -0.10 4.49 -18.52
CA TYR A 8 -0.22 3.78 -17.25
C TYR A 8 -1.67 3.91 -16.71
N PRO A 9 -2.67 3.29 -17.36
CA PRO A 9 -4.08 3.46 -17.02
C PRO A 9 -4.45 2.95 -15.62
N GLU A 10 -3.66 2.06 -15.03
CA GLU A 10 -3.95 1.46 -13.73
C GLU A 10 -3.10 2.08 -12.62
N THR A 11 -3.74 2.41 -11.49
CA THR A 11 -3.07 3.15 -10.39
C THR A 11 -1.84 2.43 -9.85
N TYR A 12 -1.87 1.09 -9.82
CA TYR A 12 -0.78 0.25 -9.32
C TYR A 12 0.48 0.32 -10.18
N GLN A 13 0.40 0.73 -11.46
CA GLN A 13 1.57 0.77 -12.35
C GLN A 13 2.64 1.77 -11.88
N SER A 14 2.23 2.79 -11.12
CA SER A 14 3.11 3.83 -10.58
C SER A 14 3.06 3.95 -9.04
N GLY A 15 1.89 3.74 -8.43
CA GLY A 15 1.69 3.89 -7.00
C GLY A 15 1.93 2.58 -6.22
N PRO A 16 2.78 2.58 -5.18
CA PRO A 16 2.80 1.50 -4.20
C PRO A 16 1.46 1.40 -3.47
N GLU A 17 1.07 0.18 -3.11
CA GLU A 17 -0.28 -0.15 -2.65
C GLU A 17 -0.30 -0.62 -1.19
N ILE A 18 -1.26 -0.12 -0.41
CA ILE A 18 -1.62 -0.73 0.88
C ILE A 18 -2.86 -1.58 0.67
N GLN A 19 -2.68 -2.89 0.79
CA GLN A 19 -3.69 -3.88 0.42
C GLN A 19 -4.97 -3.77 1.26
N VAL A 20 -6.12 -3.94 0.63
CA VAL A 20 -7.44 -4.07 1.26
C VAL A 20 -8.05 -5.39 0.81
N LEU A 21 -8.18 -6.35 1.72
CA LEU A 21 -8.56 -7.72 1.38
C LEU A 21 -9.31 -8.42 2.54
N ASP A 22 -10.10 -9.45 2.22
CA ASP A 22 -10.57 -10.42 3.23
C ASP A 22 -9.49 -11.47 3.48
N ASN A 23 -8.67 -11.26 4.52
CA ASN A 23 -7.59 -12.18 4.92
C ASN A 23 -8.06 -13.61 5.18
N ALA A 24 -9.33 -13.81 5.54
CA ALA A 24 -9.86 -15.11 5.93
C ALA A 24 -10.41 -15.93 4.75
N LYS A 25 -10.69 -15.30 3.60
CA LYS A 25 -11.41 -15.95 2.50
C LYS A 25 -10.88 -15.66 1.11
N HIS A 26 -10.24 -14.52 0.89
CA HIS A 26 -9.76 -14.18 -0.44
C HIS A 26 -8.58 -15.09 -0.82
N PRO A 27 -8.59 -15.75 -1.99
CA PRO A 27 -7.52 -16.68 -2.38
C PRO A 27 -6.11 -16.07 -2.31
N ASP A 28 -6.00 -14.78 -2.66
CA ASP A 28 -4.71 -14.06 -2.65
C ASP A 28 -4.11 -13.92 -1.24
N ALA A 29 -4.92 -13.96 -0.17
CA ALA A 29 -4.44 -13.91 1.20
C ALA A 29 -3.63 -15.16 1.61
N PHE A 30 -3.76 -16.27 0.87
CA PHE A 30 -3.11 -17.54 1.17
C PHE A 30 -1.82 -17.77 0.36
N VAL A 31 -1.37 -16.75 -0.39
CA VAL A 31 -0.10 -16.76 -1.14
C VAL A 31 0.75 -15.55 -0.73
N GLY A 32 1.99 -15.50 -1.23
CA GLY A 32 2.89 -14.37 -0.97
C GLY A 32 3.37 -14.24 0.49
N GLU A 33 3.27 -15.30 1.29
CA GLU A 33 3.75 -15.34 2.69
C GLU A 33 3.28 -14.14 3.55
N GLY A 34 2.03 -13.70 3.32
CA GLY A 34 1.42 -12.58 4.04
C GLY A 34 1.58 -11.22 3.37
N THR A 35 2.45 -11.07 2.36
CA THR A 35 2.61 -9.80 1.60
C THR A 35 1.39 -9.44 0.74
N HIS A 36 0.43 -10.36 0.60
CA HIS A 36 -0.83 -10.15 -0.12
C HIS A 36 -2.02 -9.91 0.84
N THR A 37 -1.79 -9.85 2.15
CA THR A 37 -2.85 -9.65 3.16
C THR A 37 -3.14 -8.17 3.40
N ALA A 38 -4.32 -7.86 3.94
CA ALA A 38 -4.76 -6.50 4.24
C ALA A 38 -3.77 -5.75 5.13
N GLY A 39 -3.41 -4.53 4.71
CA GLY A 39 -2.41 -3.68 5.36
C GLY A 39 -0.97 -3.91 4.93
N ALA A 40 -0.69 -4.93 4.12
CA ALA A 40 0.62 -5.14 3.51
C ALA A 40 1.00 -3.97 2.61
N LEU A 41 2.31 -3.70 2.48
CA LEU A 41 2.81 -3.08 1.26
C LEU A 41 2.82 -4.19 0.21
N TYR A 42 1.82 -4.18 -0.67
CA TYR A 42 1.45 -5.34 -1.48
C TYR A 42 2.65 -5.95 -2.24
N ASP A 43 2.81 -7.28 -2.14
CA ASP A 43 3.92 -8.08 -2.73
C ASP A 43 5.34 -7.69 -2.26
N MET A 44 5.48 -6.81 -1.26
CA MET A 44 6.79 -6.32 -0.80
C MET A 44 7.01 -6.51 0.71
N ILE A 45 6.04 -6.14 1.57
CA ILE A 45 6.17 -6.24 3.03
C ILE A 45 4.87 -6.72 3.66
N ALA A 46 4.95 -7.85 4.37
CA ALA A 46 3.85 -8.39 5.15
C ALA A 46 3.59 -7.56 6.43
N PRO A 47 2.33 -7.43 6.89
CA PRO A 47 2.02 -6.88 8.20
C PRO A 47 2.71 -7.68 9.32
N SER A 48 3.22 -7.00 10.34
CA SER A 48 3.83 -7.65 11.51
C SER A 48 2.83 -8.47 12.34
N ALA A 49 1.55 -8.13 12.26
CA ALA A 49 0.43 -8.86 12.83
C ALA A 49 -0.88 -8.46 12.14
N ASP A 50 -1.89 -9.33 12.17
CA ASP A 50 -3.23 -9.02 11.69
C ASP A 50 -4.03 -8.32 12.78
N PHE A 51 -4.29 -7.03 12.58
CA PHE A 51 -5.17 -6.22 13.43
C PHE A 51 -6.49 -5.87 12.72
N THR A 52 -6.85 -6.56 11.64
CA THR A 52 -8.09 -6.29 10.90
C THR A 52 -9.31 -6.82 11.65
N ASN A 53 -10.42 -6.09 11.51
CA ASN A 53 -11.75 -6.59 11.78
C ASN A 53 -12.21 -7.45 10.58
N PRO A 54 -13.09 -8.45 10.80
CA PRO A 54 -13.60 -9.31 9.72
C PRO A 54 -14.28 -8.53 8.60
N ALA A 55 -14.30 -9.11 7.39
CA ALA A 55 -15.02 -8.55 6.24
C ALA A 55 -16.49 -8.22 6.59
N GLY A 56 -16.96 -7.08 6.10
CA GLY A 56 -18.25 -6.48 6.47
C GLY A 56 -18.19 -5.56 7.70
N SER A 57 -17.07 -5.54 8.42
CA SER A 57 -16.81 -4.58 9.50
C SER A 57 -15.89 -3.45 9.05
N TRP A 58 -15.99 -2.30 9.70
CA TRP A 58 -15.14 -1.15 9.40
C TRP A 58 -13.74 -1.34 9.98
N ASN A 59 -12.72 -1.06 9.17
CA ASN A 59 -11.33 -0.94 9.57
C ASN A 59 -10.89 0.51 9.48
N HIS A 60 -9.97 0.93 10.35
CA HIS A 60 -9.33 2.23 10.30
C HIS A 60 -7.86 2.06 9.89
N CYS A 61 -7.52 2.57 8.71
CA CYS A 61 -6.16 2.56 8.18
C CYS A 61 -5.57 3.98 8.19
N VAL A 62 -4.32 4.11 8.65
CA VAL A 62 -3.54 5.34 8.53
C VAL A 62 -2.27 5.03 7.76
N LEU A 63 -2.15 5.62 6.58
CA LEU A 63 -0.89 5.67 5.83
C LEU A 63 -0.20 7.01 6.12
N ARG A 64 1.04 6.95 6.60
CA ARG A 64 1.91 8.13 6.73
C ARG A 64 3.09 7.99 5.79
N VAL A 65 3.31 9.03 4.98
CA VAL A 65 4.42 9.13 4.03
C VAL A 65 5.19 10.42 4.34
N ASP A 66 6.41 10.30 4.87
CA ASP A 66 7.26 11.43 5.26
C ASP A 66 8.62 11.34 4.55
N HIS A 67 8.71 11.96 3.38
CA HIS A 67 9.94 11.98 2.57
C HIS A 67 11.11 12.68 3.25
N ARG A 68 10.90 13.55 4.24
CA ARG A 68 11.99 14.27 4.92
C ARG A 68 12.85 13.34 5.77
N ILE A 69 12.24 12.29 6.31
CA ILE A 69 12.90 11.28 7.13
C ILE A 69 12.95 9.91 6.43
N ASN A 70 12.68 9.88 5.12
CA ASN A 70 12.62 8.66 4.31
C ASN A 70 11.75 7.53 4.91
N LYS A 71 10.55 7.86 5.42
CA LYS A 71 9.76 6.89 6.18
C LYS A 71 8.30 6.84 5.73
N GLY A 72 7.88 5.68 5.22
CA GLY A 72 6.51 5.25 5.08
C GLY A 72 6.11 4.33 6.22
N LEU A 73 4.87 4.42 6.71
CA LEU A 73 4.33 3.47 7.68
C LEU A 73 2.82 3.32 7.56
N VAL A 74 2.31 2.18 8.00
CA VAL A 74 0.88 1.84 8.03
C VAL A 74 0.47 1.51 9.45
N LEU A 75 -0.62 2.13 9.91
CA LEU A 75 -1.34 1.68 11.10
C LEU A 75 -2.66 1.06 10.69
N MET A 76 -2.96 -0.13 11.23
CA MET A 76 -4.25 -0.79 11.12
C MET A 76 -4.91 -0.85 12.49
N ASN A 77 -6.11 -0.29 12.59
CA ASN A 77 -6.89 -0.19 13.83
C ASN A 77 -6.08 0.33 15.04
N GLY A 78 -5.19 1.31 14.78
CA GLY A 78 -4.35 1.97 15.79
C GLY A 78 -3.00 1.32 16.06
N ASN A 79 -2.69 0.17 15.45
CA ASN A 79 -1.42 -0.54 15.61
C ASN A 79 -0.54 -0.37 14.38
N GLN A 80 0.74 0.00 14.56
CA GLN A 80 1.70 0.04 13.46
C GLN A 80 2.02 -1.37 13.01
N ILE A 81 1.81 -1.66 11.71
CA ILE A 81 1.96 -3.00 11.14
C ILE A 81 3.03 -3.08 10.05
N VAL A 82 3.34 -1.98 9.37
CA VAL A 82 4.31 -1.92 8.28
C VAL A 82 5.10 -0.62 8.37
N GLU A 83 6.38 -0.67 8.06
CA GLU A 83 7.30 0.47 7.95
C GLU A 83 8.27 0.23 6.77
N PHE A 84 8.55 1.26 5.99
CA PHE A 84 9.38 1.14 4.77
C PHE A 84 10.11 2.43 4.39
N PRO A 85 11.27 2.33 3.72
CA PRO A 85 11.93 3.47 3.10
C PRO A 85 11.11 3.94 1.88
N LEU A 86 11.21 5.23 1.53
CA LEU A 86 10.49 5.82 0.39
C LEU A 86 11.39 6.04 -0.84
N TYR A 87 12.71 6.02 -0.63
CA TYR A 87 13.73 6.18 -1.66
C TYR A 87 15.08 5.63 -1.17
N GLY A 88 16.06 5.62 -2.07
CA GLY A 88 17.43 5.18 -1.78
C GLY A 88 17.63 3.67 -2.00
N PRO A 89 18.81 3.14 -1.62
CA PRO A 89 19.20 1.76 -1.90
C PRO A 89 18.21 0.74 -1.33
N GLU A 90 17.77 0.92 -0.09
CA GLU A 90 16.84 -0.03 0.56
C GLU A 90 15.50 -0.12 -0.18
N TRP A 91 14.97 1.00 -0.70
CA TRP A 91 13.77 0.99 -1.53
C TRP A 91 14.03 0.33 -2.90
N ALA A 92 15.15 0.68 -3.54
CA ALA A 92 15.52 0.14 -4.84
C ALA A 92 15.72 -1.39 -4.80
N ASP A 93 16.38 -1.90 -3.76
CA ASP A 93 16.60 -3.32 -3.54
C ASP A 93 15.27 -4.06 -3.31
N MET A 94 14.34 -3.45 -2.57
CA MET A 94 13.01 -4.01 -2.32
C MET A 94 12.19 -4.11 -3.61
N VAL A 95 12.20 -3.05 -4.45
CA VAL A 95 11.53 -3.08 -5.77
C VAL A 95 12.16 -4.13 -6.67
N ALA A 96 13.49 -4.21 -6.72
CA ALA A 96 14.22 -5.17 -7.57
C ALA A 96 13.96 -6.65 -7.17
N GLN A 97 13.60 -6.92 -5.91
CA GLN A 97 13.27 -8.25 -5.40
C GLN A 97 11.78 -8.60 -5.49
N SER A 98 10.92 -7.65 -5.90
CA SER A 98 9.47 -7.82 -6.03
C SER A 98 9.06 -8.10 -7.48
N LYS A 99 7.77 -8.39 -7.71
CA LYS A 99 7.23 -8.49 -9.08
C LYS A 99 7.29 -7.18 -9.87
N PHE A 100 7.59 -6.06 -9.22
CA PHE A 100 7.62 -4.72 -9.81
C PHE A 100 9.00 -4.34 -10.40
N ALA A 101 9.99 -5.24 -10.39
CA ALA A 101 11.36 -4.95 -10.83
C ALA A 101 11.43 -4.33 -12.24
N ASP A 102 10.59 -4.81 -13.16
CA ASP A 102 10.56 -4.36 -14.56
C ASP A 102 9.55 -3.22 -14.82
N TRP A 103 8.93 -2.65 -13.77
CA TRP A 103 7.91 -1.63 -13.93
C TRP A 103 8.55 -0.23 -13.97
N PRO A 104 8.55 0.45 -15.13
CA PRO A 104 9.45 1.58 -15.38
C PRO A 104 9.16 2.80 -14.50
N VAL A 105 7.95 2.92 -13.94
CA VAL A 105 7.51 4.08 -13.14
C VAL A 105 7.09 3.72 -11.72
N PHE A 106 7.12 2.45 -11.34
CA PHE A 106 6.65 1.99 -10.03
C PHE A 106 7.45 2.62 -8.89
N GLY A 107 6.77 3.32 -7.98
CA GLY A 107 7.39 3.89 -6.79
C GLY A 107 8.37 5.03 -7.04
N LYS A 108 8.51 5.54 -8.27
CA LYS A 108 9.56 6.54 -8.60
C LYS A 108 9.17 7.98 -8.32
N SER A 109 7.86 8.29 -8.26
CA SER A 109 7.40 9.67 -8.07
C SER A 109 7.16 10.02 -6.61
N PRO A 110 7.86 11.01 -6.01
CA PRO A 110 7.63 11.46 -4.63
C PRO A 110 6.33 12.28 -4.48
N LYS A 111 5.70 12.66 -5.58
CA LYS A 111 4.39 13.36 -5.62
C LYS A 111 3.44 12.62 -6.55
N GLY A 112 2.16 12.61 -6.22
CA GLY A 112 1.15 11.96 -7.05
C GLY A 112 -0.20 11.90 -6.35
N HIS A 113 -1.14 11.21 -6.98
CA HIS A 113 -2.48 11.02 -6.47
C HIS A 113 -2.53 9.87 -5.45
N ILE A 114 -3.60 9.89 -4.64
CA ILE A 114 -4.03 8.77 -3.80
C ILE A 114 -5.18 8.10 -4.56
N GLY A 115 -5.02 6.82 -4.89
CA GLY A 115 -6.06 6.00 -5.50
C GLY A 115 -6.78 5.14 -4.47
N LEU A 116 -8.06 4.84 -4.73
CA LEU A 116 -8.82 3.79 -4.06
C LEU A 116 -9.20 2.79 -5.14
N GLN A 117 -8.72 1.55 -5.02
CA GLN A 117 -8.94 0.53 -6.04
C GLN A 117 -10.24 -0.24 -5.76
N ASP A 118 -10.98 -0.50 -6.83
CA ASP A 118 -11.99 -1.56 -6.90
C ASP A 118 -11.43 -2.64 -7.84
N HIS A 119 -11.36 -3.87 -7.35
CA HIS A 119 -10.84 -5.01 -8.10
C HIS A 119 -11.91 -6.10 -8.35
N GLY A 120 -13.17 -5.67 -8.51
CA GLY A 120 -14.31 -6.53 -8.83
C GLY A 120 -15.09 -7.06 -7.62
N ASP A 121 -14.66 -6.69 -6.40
CA ASP A 121 -15.32 -7.00 -5.13
C ASP A 121 -15.95 -5.74 -4.52
N GLN A 122 -17.06 -5.92 -3.82
CA GLN A 122 -17.70 -4.80 -3.14
C GLN A 122 -16.81 -4.27 -2.00
N VAL A 123 -16.31 -3.04 -2.16
CA VAL A 123 -15.55 -2.28 -1.17
C VAL A 123 -16.23 -0.96 -0.83
N ALA A 124 -16.11 -0.51 0.42
CA ALA A 124 -16.68 0.76 0.87
C ALA A 124 -15.66 1.59 1.68
N TYR A 125 -15.59 2.88 1.38
CA TYR A 125 -14.72 3.84 2.06
C TYR A 125 -15.52 4.97 2.69
N ARG A 126 -15.09 5.43 3.87
CA ARG A 126 -15.64 6.62 4.55
C ARG A 126 -14.56 7.30 5.38
N ASN A 127 -14.80 8.55 5.77
CA ASN A 127 -13.90 9.34 6.61
C ASN A 127 -12.48 9.49 6.02
N VAL A 128 -12.36 9.55 4.69
CA VAL A 128 -11.09 9.78 3.99
C VAL A 128 -10.65 11.21 4.26
N LYS A 129 -9.51 11.36 4.95
CA LYS A 129 -8.93 12.65 5.34
C LYS A 129 -7.45 12.67 5.00
N VAL A 130 -6.97 13.81 4.53
CA VAL A 130 -5.56 14.01 4.19
C VAL A 130 -5.02 15.16 5.02
N LYS A 131 -3.88 14.93 5.69
CA LYS A 131 -3.10 15.97 6.34
C LYS A 131 -1.76 16.09 5.60
N HIS A 132 -1.54 17.23 4.97
CA HIS A 132 -0.24 17.55 4.42
C HIS A 132 0.78 17.69 5.56
N LEU A 133 1.94 17.05 5.40
CA LEU A 133 3.09 17.29 6.26
C LEU A 133 3.76 18.55 5.73
N ILE A 134 3.81 19.61 6.53
CA ILE A 134 4.47 20.87 6.16
C ILE A 134 5.97 20.61 6.17
N ASP A 135 6.66 21.16 5.16
CA ASP A 135 8.12 21.12 5.01
C ASP A 135 8.84 21.59 6.28
#